data_AF-A0A524KKP6-F1
#
_entry.id   AF-A0A524KKP6-F1
#
_cell.length_a   1.000
_cell.length_b   1.000
_cell.length_c   1.000
_cell.angle_alpha   90.00
_cell.angle_beta   90.00
_cell.angle_gamma   90.00
#
_symmetry.space_group_name_H-M   'P 1'
#
loop_
_entity.id
_entity.type
_entity.pdbx_description
1 polymer ?
#
loop_
_entity_poly.entity_id
_entity_poly.type
_entity_poly.pdbx_seq_one_letter_code
_entity_poly.pdbx_strand_id
1 'polypeptide(L)'
;MRMQQILIAVTATAGLLCSPLLALADDGGPPPLPRKEFCKENPGKCDEARAKRREFCATNPEKCEQQREHMKANRAEMKAKCDADPARCEQMKQKRAERREFCKTNPEKCEAQREQMQAKRAEMQAKCKSDPAKCEDMKQEARKKHQDRMGGPPPSESKSKSKPAD
;
A
#
# COMPACT_ATOMS: atom_id res chain seq x y z
N MET A 1 72.26 42.43 -14.62
CA MET A 1 71.53 42.51 -13.33
C MET A 1 70.84 41.16 -13.13
N ARG A 2 71.31 40.34 -12.16
CA ARG A 2 70.59 39.93 -10.93
C ARG A 2 69.21 39.30 -11.19
N MET A 3 69.09 37.98 -10.98
CA MET A 3 68.45 37.34 -9.79
C MET A 3 66.93 37.55 -9.79
N GLN A 4 66.05 36.54 -9.87
CA GLN A 4 65.86 35.51 -8.83
C GLN A 4 64.91 34.40 -9.33
N GLN A 5 65.18 33.17 -8.88
CA GLN A 5 64.26 32.03 -8.88
C GLN A 5 63.14 32.21 -7.83
N ILE A 6 61.91 31.75 -8.11
CA ILE A 6 60.90 31.20 -7.15
C ILE A 6 59.95 30.29 -7.97
N LEU A 7 60.11 28.96 -7.96
CA LEU A 7 59.38 27.94 -7.15
C LEU A 7 57.86 27.75 -7.47
N ILE A 8 57.57 26.55 -8.01
CA ILE A 8 56.51 25.58 -7.64
C ILE A 8 55.03 26.05 -7.55
N ALA A 9 54.16 25.46 -8.37
CA ALA A 9 53.06 24.58 -7.89
C ALA A 9 52.29 23.94 -9.05
N VAL A 10 52.50 22.63 -9.21
CA VAL A 10 51.60 21.72 -9.92
C VAL A 10 50.39 21.47 -9.03
N THR A 11 49.19 21.87 -9.45
CA THR A 11 47.94 21.31 -8.92
C THR A 11 46.97 21.07 -10.05
N ALA A 12 46.95 19.81 -10.50
CA ALA A 12 45.87 19.25 -11.29
C ALA A 12 44.62 19.12 -10.40
N THR A 13 43.58 19.88 -10.69
CA THR A 13 42.24 19.64 -10.15
C THR A 13 41.31 19.24 -11.29
N ALA A 14 41.34 17.94 -11.59
CA ALA A 14 40.24 17.24 -12.24
C ALA A 14 39.04 17.23 -11.28
N GLY A 15 38.21 18.27 -11.36
CA GLY A 15 36.91 18.32 -10.69
C GLY A 15 35.89 17.49 -11.46
N LEU A 16 35.94 16.18 -11.28
CA LEU A 16 34.86 15.27 -11.65
C LEU A 16 33.55 15.77 -11.04
N LEU A 17 32.60 16.07 -11.91
CA LEU A 17 31.20 16.30 -11.60
C LEU A 17 30.60 15.04 -10.97
N CYS A 18 30.86 14.82 -9.68
CA CYS A 18 30.10 13.91 -8.83
C CYS A 18 28.78 14.59 -8.48
N SER A 19 27.86 14.64 -9.44
CA SER A 19 26.44 14.81 -9.14
C SER A 19 26.02 13.64 -8.26
N PRO A 20 25.59 13.85 -7.00
CA PRO A 20 25.01 12.78 -6.23
C PRO A 20 23.72 12.38 -6.96
N LEU A 21 23.73 11.21 -7.57
CA LEU A 21 22.53 10.46 -7.89
C LEU A 21 21.77 10.36 -6.57
N LEU A 22 20.79 11.23 -6.39
CA LEU A 22 19.73 11.07 -5.41
C LEU A 22 19.09 9.72 -5.73
N ALA A 23 19.51 8.70 -5.00
CA ALA A 23 18.83 7.43 -4.94
C ALA A 23 17.41 7.75 -4.47
N LEU A 24 16.45 7.74 -5.40
CA LEU A 24 15.04 7.58 -5.10
C LEU A 24 14.95 6.30 -4.28
N ALA A 25 14.95 6.45 -2.95
CA ALA A 25 14.72 5.34 -2.05
C ALA A 25 13.38 4.74 -2.47
N ASP A 26 13.42 3.51 -2.97
CA ASP A 26 12.24 2.70 -3.20
C ASP A 26 11.55 2.58 -1.83
N ASP A 27 10.53 3.41 -1.60
CA ASP A 27 9.71 3.45 -0.37
C ASP A 27 8.81 2.22 -0.23
N GLY A 28 9.09 1.17 -1.02
CA GLY A 28 8.49 -0.14 -0.87
C GLY A 28 8.81 -0.72 0.50
N GLY A 29 7.77 -1.06 1.28
CA GLY A 29 7.93 -1.95 2.42
C GLY A 29 8.50 -3.31 1.99
N PRO A 30 8.91 -4.17 2.94
CA PRO A 30 9.48 -5.47 2.62
C PRO A 30 8.54 -6.28 1.71
N PRO A 31 9.10 -7.11 0.81
CA PRO A 31 8.30 -7.87 -0.14
C PRO A 31 7.26 -8.73 0.58
N PRO A 32 6.01 -8.79 0.07
CA PRO A 32 4.96 -9.58 0.69
C PRO A 32 5.31 -11.07 0.61
N LEU A 33 5.07 -11.80 1.71
CA LEU A 33 5.25 -13.25 1.70
C LEU A 33 4.13 -13.92 0.88
N PRO A 34 4.46 -14.94 0.07
CA PRO A 34 3.45 -15.76 -0.61
C PRO A 34 2.49 -16.42 0.39
N ARG A 35 1.30 -16.79 -0.09
CA ARG A 35 0.30 -17.48 0.74
C ARG A 35 0.77 -18.90 1.09
N LYS A 36 0.26 -19.43 2.21
CA LYS A 36 0.62 -20.78 2.71
C LYS A 36 0.41 -21.87 1.66
N GLU A 37 -0.70 -21.84 0.91
CA GLU A 37 -0.97 -22.84 -0.13
C GLU A 37 0.05 -22.78 -1.27
N PHE A 38 0.39 -21.57 -1.74
CA PHE A 38 1.47 -21.40 -2.73
C PHE A 38 2.80 -21.96 -2.21
N CYS A 39 3.12 -21.74 -0.94
CA CYS A 39 4.34 -22.28 -0.33
C CYS A 39 4.35 -23.81 -0.20
N LYS A 40 3.20 -24.48 -0.14
CA LYS A 40 3.13 -25.95 -0.15
C LYS A 40 3.50 -26.50 -1.52
N GLU A 41 3.01 -25.86 -2.58
CA GLU A 41 3.27 -26.27 -3.96
C GLU A 41 4.62 -25.76 -4.50
N ASN A 42 5.16 -24.71 -3.89
CA ASN A 42 6.39 -24.02 -4.32
C ASN A 42 7.31 -23.72 -3.12
N PRO A 43 7.86 -24.73 -2.43
CA PRO A 43 8.66 -24.52 -1.23
C PRO A 43 9.89 -23.65 -1.51
N GLY A 44 10.63 -23.89 -2.60
CA GLY A 44 11.80 -23.10 -2.97
C GLY A 44 11.51 -21.61 -3.18
N LYS A 45 10.40 -21.26 -3.84
CA LYS A 45 9.99 -19.85 -4.01
C LYS A 45 9.58 -19.19 -2.68
N CYS A 46 9.05 -19.98 -1.75
CA CYS A 46 8.72 -19.48 -0.42
C CYS A 46 9.99 -19.17 0.38
N ASP A 47 11.00 -20.03 0.29
CA ASP A 47 12.29 -19.82 0.96
C ASP A 47 13.04 -18.63 0.35
N GLU A 48 13.01 -18.47 -0.98
CA GLU A 48 13.53 -17.29 -1.66
C GLU A 48 12.83 -16.01 -1.18
N ALA A 49 11.50 -15.98 -1.12
CA ALA A 49 10.76 -14.82 -0.63
C ALA A 49 11.08 -14.50 0.85
N ARG A 50 11.26 -15.53 1.68
CA ARG A 50 11.71 -15.37 3.08
C ARG A 50 13.13 -14.84 3.14
N ALA A 51 14.04 -15.34 2.31
CA ALA A 51 15.43 -14.87 2.23
C ALA A 51 15.48 -13.40 1.84
N LYS A 52 14.77 -13.00 0.76
CA LYS A 52 14.65 -11.60 0.33
C LYS A 52 14.10 -10.70 1.44
N ARG A 53 13.10 -11.17 2.19
CA ARG A 53 12.56 -10.41 3.32
C ARG A 53 13.55 -10.30 4.49
N ARG A 54 14.33 -11.34 4.77
CA ARG A 54 15.40 -11.29 5.79
C ARG A 54 16.49 -10.32 5.37
N GLU A 55 16.94 -10.38 4.12
CA GLU A 55 17.94 -9.48 3.55
C GLU A 55 17.47 -8.02 3.58
N PHE A 56 16.22 -7.78 3.17
CA PHE A 56 15.60 -6.45 3.29
C PHE A 56 15.62 -5.96 4.74
N CYS A 57 15.24 -6.80 5.72
CA CYS A 57 15.27 -6.39 7.13
C CYS A 57 16.68 -6.23 7.70
N ALA A 58 17.66 -6.98 7.20
CA ALA A 58 19.05 -6.85 7.61
C ALA A 58 19.63 -5.51 7.13
N THR A 59 19.26 -5.09 5.91
CA THR A 59 19.70 -3.82 5.32
C THR A 59 18.83 -2.63 5.73
N ASN A 60 17.59 -2.86 6.15
CA ASN A 60 16.62 -1.84 6.56
C ASN A 60 15.96 -2.20 7.92
N PRO A 61 16.74 -2.26 9.01
CA PRO A 61 16.24 -2.72 10.31
C PRO A 61 15.10 -1.84 10.83
N GLU A 62 15.24 -0.52 10.72
CA GLU A 62 14.23 0.45 11.17
C GLU A 62 12.91 0.29 10.40
N LYS A 63 12.95 0.19 9.06
CA LYS A 63 11.73 -0.04 8.26
C LYS A 63 11.03 -1.34 8.64
N CYS A 64 11.79 -2.39 8.95
CA CYS A 64 11.20 -3.65 9.40
C CYS A 64 10.61 -3.57 10.80
N GLU A 65 11.21 -2.81 11.72
CA GLU A 65 10.64 -2.54 13.04
C GLU A 65 9.35 -1.72 12.93
N GLN A 66 9.38 -0.62 12.17
CA GLN A 66 8.21 0.21 11.89
C GLN A 66 7.06 -0.62 11.30
N GLN A 67 7.35 -1.52 10.35
CA GLN A 67 6.32 -2.41 9.80
C GLN A 67 5.76 -3.37 10.87
N ARG A 68 6.60 -3.94 11.74
CA ARG A 68 6.14 -4.84 12.81
C ARG A 68 5.23 -4.11 13.78
N GLU A 69 5.62 -2.92 14.22
CA GLU A 69 4.82 -2.12 15.14
C GLU A 69 3.51 -1.68 14.48
N HIS A 70 3.53 -1.24 13.21
CA HIS A 70 2.31 -0.94 12.47
C HIS A 70 1.37 -2.15 12.37
N MET A 71 1.90 -3.35 12.08
CA MET A 71 1.07 -4.57 12.03
C MET A 71 0.51 -4.97 13.39
N LYS A 72 1.27 -4.76 14.46
CA LYS A 72 0.83 -5.00 15.85
C LYS A 72 -0.26 -4.00 16.24
N ALA A 73 -0.08 -2.72 15.97
CA ALA A 73 -1.07 -1.67 16.21
C ALA A 73 -2.37 -1.95 15.46
N ASN A 74 -2.32 -2.26 14.16
CA ASN A 74 -3.52 -2.59 13.38
C ASN A 74 -4.25 -3.83 13.91
N ARG A 75 -3.53 -4.85 14.40
CA ARG A 75 -4.16 -6.02 15.04
C ARG A 75 -4.84 -5.65 16.35
N ALA A 76 -4.18 -4.85 17.18
CA ALA A 76 -4.74 -4.38 18.44
C ALA A 76 -5.98 -3.51 18.20
N GLU A 77 -5.93 -2.59 17.24
CA GLU A 77 -7.06 -1.74 16.86
C GLU A 77 -8.23 -2.57 16.32
N MET A 78 -7.97 -3.53 15.42
CA MET A 78 -9.01 -4.41 14.90
C MET A 78 -9.62 -5.27 16.01
N LYS A 79 -8.79 -5.76 16.94
CA LYS A 79 -9.25 -6.49 18.11
C LYS A 79 -10.15 -5.61 18.99
N ALA A 80 -9.72 -4.40 19.33
CA ALA A 80 -10.51 -3.47 20.11
C ALA A 80 -11.86 -3.12 19.43
N LYS A 81 -11.86 -2.90 18.11
CA LYS A 81 -13.10 -2.68 17.34
C LYS A 81 -14.03 -3.89 17.37
N CYS A 82 -13.49 -5.10 17.28
CA CYS A 82 -14.26 -6.33 17.37
C CYS A 82 -14.77 -6.60 18.79
N ASP A 83 -13.99 -6.27 19.82
CA ASP A 83 -14.38 -6.41 21.22
C ASP A 83 -15.48 -5.39 21.57
N ALA A 84 -15.44 -4.17 21.00
CA ALA A 84 -16.47 -3.14 21.17
C ALA A 84 -17.78 -3.43 20.42
N ASP A 85 -17.71 -4.06 19.24
CA ASP A 85 -18.88 -4.45 18.45
C ASP A 85 -18.70 -5.87 17.86
N PRO A 86 -19.00 -6.91 18.65
CA PRO A 86 -18.87 -8.30 18.22
C PRO A 86 -19.76 -8.64 17.02
N ALA A 87 -20.97 -8.06 16.96
CA ALA A 87 -21.92 -8.30 15.88
C ALA A 87 -21.38 -7.79 14.54
N ARG A 88 -20.81 -6.59 14.52
CA ARG A 88 -20.13 -6.05 13.32
C ARG A 88 -18.89 -6.84 12.96
N CYS A 89 -18.13 -7.34 13.92
CA CYS A 89 -17.00 -8.21 13.66
C CYS A 89 -17.42 -9.50 12.95
N GLU A 90 -18.48 -10.16 13.43
CA GLU A 90 -19.04 -11.35 12.79
C GLU A 90 -19.61 -11.03 11.40
N GLN A 91 -20.31 -9.90 11.23
CA GLN A 91 -20.77 -9.47 9.91
C GLN A 91 -19.60 -9.27 8.93
N MET A 92 -18.49 -8.68 9.36
CA MET A 92 -17.30 -8.52 8.53
C MET A 92 -16.67 -9.87 8.16
N LYS A 93 -16.64 -10.83 9.09
CA LYS A 93 -16.18 -12.20 8.82
C LYS A 93 -17.08 -12.90 7.80
N GLN A 94 -18.41 -12.81 7.98
CA GLN A 94 -19.40 -13.37 7.06
C GLN A 94 -19.25 -12.77 5.65
N LYS A 95 -19.24 -11.44 5.50
CA LYS A 95 -19.01 -10.78 4.19
C LYS A 95 -17.70 -11.22 3.53
N ARG A 96 -16.65 -11.44 4.32
CA ARG A 96 -15.37 -11.94 3.79
C ARG A 96 -15.44 -13.40 3.35
N ALA A 97 -16.19 -14.24 4.05
CA ALA A 97 -16.45 -15.62 3.66
C ALA A 97 -17.33 -15.68 2.40
N GLU A 98 -18.44 -14.94 2.35
CA GLU A 98 -19.31 -14.82 1.18
C GLU A 98 -18.54 -14.36 -0.05
N ARG A 99 -17.68 -13.34 0.08
CA ARG A 99 -16.85 -12.88 -1.04
C ARG A 99 -15.85 -13.93 -1.50
N ARG A 100 -15.33 -14.76 -0.59
CA ARG A 100 -14.43 -15.88 -0.94
C ARG A 100 -15.18 -16.96 -1.69
N GLU A 101 -16.34 -17.38 -1.20
CA GLU A 101 -17.19 -18.35 -1.88
C GLU A 101 -17.65 -17.84 -3.24
N PHE A 102 -18.10 -16.59 -3.32
CA PHE A 102 -18.45 -15.95 -4.60
C PHE A 102 -17.29 -16.03 -5.61
N CYS A 103 -16.06 -15.72 -5.19
CA CYS A 103 -14.89 -15.81 -6.06
C CYS A 103 -14.48 -17.24 -6.38
N LYS A 104 -14.78 -18.21 -5.50
CA LYS A 104 -14.52 -19.64 -5.73
C LYS A 104 -15.49 -20.21 -6.75
N THR A 105 -16.77 -19.82 -6.70
CA THR A 105 -17.81 -20.28 -7.62
C THR A 105 -17.86 -19.47 -8.92
N ASN A 106 -17.35 -18.23 -8.92
CA ASN A 106 -17.33 -17.34 -10.09
C ASN A 106 -15.91 -16.78 -10.32
N PRO A 107 -14.93 -17.62 -10.71
CA PRO A 107 -13.54 -17.19 -10.89
C PRO A 107 -13.41 -16.06 -11.92
N GLU A 108 -14.05 -16.19 -13.08
CA GLU A 108 -14.02 -15.19 -14.17
C GLU A 108 -14.59 -13.84 -13.73
N LYS A 109 -15.71 -13.83 -13.00
CA LYS A 109 -16.28 -12.57 -12.47
C LYS A 109 -15.38 -11.94 -11.42
N CYS A 110 -14.71 -12.75 -10.60
CA CYS A 110 -13.78 -12.24 -9.60
C CYS A 110 -12.52 -11.65 -10.27
N GLU A 111 -12.04 -12.27 -11.34
CA GLU A 111 -10.94 -11.77 -12.18
C GLU A 111 -11.33 -10.47 -12.89
N ALA A 112 -12.45 -10.43 -13.60
CA ALA A 112 -12.97 -9.23 -14.25
C ALA A 112 -13.16 -8.07 -13.26
N GLN A 113 -13.66 -8.33 -12.05
CA GLN A 113 -13.74 -7.29 -11.01
C GLN A 113 -12.37 -6.81 -10.54
N ARG A 114 -11.36 -7.69 -10.46
CA ARG A 114 -9.99 -7.29 -10.12
C ARG A 114 -9.38 -6.43 -11.22
N GLU A 115 -9.52 -6.84 -12.47
CA GLU A 115 -9.05 -6.08 -13.63
C GLU A 115 -9.72 -4.72 -13.71
N GLN A 116 -11.04 -4.66 -13.52
CA GLN A 116 -11.76 -3.38 -13.48
C GLN A 116 -11.23 -2.46 -12.38
N MET A 117 -10.95 -2.99 -11.19
CA MET A 117 -10.40 -2.19 -10.08
C MET A 117 -8.96 -1.75 -10.36
N GLN A 118 -8.15 -2.58 -11.00
CA GLN A 118 -6.79 -2.23 -11.43
C GLN A 118 -6.83 -1.15 -12.51
N ALA A 119 -7.70 -1.28 -13.52
CA ALA A 119 -7.88 -0.30 -14.58
C ALA A 119 -8.33 1.05 -14.01
N LYS A 120 -9.32 1.07 -13.12
CA LYS A 120 -9.76 2.30 -12.43
C LYS A 120 -8.63 2.95 -11.63
N ARG A 121 -7.80 2.14 -10.96
CA ARG A 121 -6.65 2.64 -10.21
C ARG A 121 -5.57 3.23 -11.13
N ALA A 122 -5.29 2.57 -12.25
CA ALA A 122 -4.35 3.05 -13.25
C ALA A 122 -4.85 4.34 -13.92
N GLU A 123 -6.14 4.41 -14.26
CA GLU A 123 -6.79 5.61 -14.80
C GLU A 123 -6.70 6.78 -13.81
N MET A 124 -7.04 6.56 -12.54
CA MET A 124 -6.90 7.58 -11.50
C MET A 124 -5.45 8.02 -11.34
N GLN A 125 -4.50 7.08 -11.37
CA GLN A 125 -3.09 7.40 -11.29
C GLN A 125 -2.61 8.22 -12.50
N ALA A 126 -3.08 7.91 -13.71
CA ALA A 126 -2.78 8.68 -14.91
C ALA A 126 -3.36 10.10 -14.83
N LYS A 127 -4.63 10.23 -14.40
CA LYS A 127 -5.27 11.53 -14.15
C LYS A 127 -4.48 12.36 -13.13
N CYS A 128 -4.03 11.73 -12.06
CA CYS A 128 -3.23 12.37 -11.03
C CYS A 128 -1.85 12.80 -11.51
N LYS A 129 -1.25 12.05 -12.44
CA LYS A 129 0.02 12.45 -13.09
C LYS A 129 -0.17 13.61 -14.05
N SER A 130 -1.28 13.67 -14.78
CA SER A 130 -1.55 14.76 -15.74
C SER A 130 -1.99 16.06 -15.08
N ASP A 131 -2.64 16.00 -13.91
CA ASP A 131 -3.10 17.18 -13.18
C ASP A 131 -2.96 16.96 -11.66
N PRO A 132 -1.77 17.26 -11.09
CA PRO A 132 -1.50 17.07 -9.68
C PRO A 132 -2.42 17.90 -8.76
N ALA A 133 -2.81 19.11 -9.20
CA ALA A 133 -3.69 19.99 -8.42
C ALA A 133 -5.09 19.38 -8.30
N LYS A 134 -5.69 18.96 -9.42
CA LYS A 134 -7.01 18.28 -9.39
C LYS A 134 -6.97 16.94 -8.67
N CYS A 135 -5.82 16.24 -8.67
CA CYS A 135 -5.66 15.01 -7.90
C CYS A 135 -5.82 15.27 -6.40
N GLU A 136 -5.16 16.30 -5.88
CA GLU A 136 -5.25 16.65 -4.46
C GLU A 136 -6.65 17.11 -4.09
N ASP A 137 -7.32 17.90 -4.94
CA ASP A 137 -8.73 18.27 -4.73
C ASP A 137 -9.66 17.04 -4.66
N MET A 138 -9.53 16.13 -5.63
CA MET A 138 -10.32 14.89 -5.68
C MET A 138 -10.06 13.99 -4.46
N LYS A 139 -8.81 13.93 -4.01
CA LYS A 139 -8.38 13.16 -2.84
C LYS A 139 -8.88 13.78 -1.55
N GLN A 140 -8.91 15.11 -1.44
CA GLN A 140 -9.52 15.83 -0.32
C GLN A 140 -11.02 15.61 -0.28
N GLU A 141 -11.71 15.69 -1.41
CA GLU A 141 -13.15 15.41 -1.52
C GLU A 141 -13.45 13.96 -1.11
N ALA A 142 -12.67 12.99 -1.61
CA ALA A 142 -12.82 11.59 -1.24
C ALA A 142 -12.60 11.35 0.26
N ARG A 143 -11.61 12.04 0.87
CA ARG A 143 -11.37 11.99 2.32
C ARG A 143 -12.55 12.57 3.10
N LYS A 144 -13.06 13.73 2.70
CA LYS A 144 -14.23 14.37 3.32
C LYS A 144 -15.45 13.44 3.26
N LYS A 145 -15.78 12.93 2.07
CA LYS A 145 -16.89 11.99 1.88
C LYS A 145 -16.73 10.69 2.68
N HIS A 146 -15.49 10.23 2.85
CA HIS A 146 -15.21 9.07 3.69
C HIS A 146 -15.43 9.36 5.18
N GLN A 147 -14.98 10.53 5.67
CA GLN A 147 -15.24 10.98 7.03
C GLN A 147 -16.74 11.13 7.29
N ASP A 148 -17.49 11.74 6.38
CA ASP A 148 -18.95 11.89 6.50
C ASP A 148 -19.66 10.53 6.61
N ARG A 149 -19.20 9.52 5.86
CA ARG A 149 -19.77 8.17 5.90
C ARG A 149 -19.37 7.36 7.12
N MET A 150 -18.21 7.63 7.71
CA MET A 150 -17.70 6.89 8.88
C MET A 150 -18.08 7.55 10.21
N GLY A 151 -18.39 8.86 10.21
CA GLY A 151 -18.83 9.64 11.37
C GLY A 151 -20.33 9.95 11.41
N GLY A 152 -21.09 9.65 10.36
CA GLY A 152 -22.55 9.78 10.37
C GLY A 152 -23.25 8.68 11.19
N PRO A 153 -24.43 8.96 11.77
CA PRO A 153 -25.23 7.93 12.45
C PRO A 153 -25.50 6.74 11.49
N PRO A 154 -25.67 5.50 12.01
CA PRO A 154 -25.91 4.34 11.17
C PRO A 154 -27.09 4.62 10.23
N PRO A 155 -27.07 4.09 8.97
CA PRO A 155 -28.15 4.33 8.04
C PRO A 155 -29.46 3.81 8.66
N SER A 156 -30.27 4.75 9.14
CA SER A 156 -31.62 4.48 9.61
C SER A 156 -32.39 3.85 8.47
N GLU A 157 -33.02 2.71 8.75
CA GLU A 157 -33.82 1.88 7.86
C GLU A 157 -34.64 2.70 6.86
N SER A 158 -34.13 2.83 5.63
CA SER A 158 -34.89 3.39 4.53
C SER A 158 -35.87 2.34 4.04
N LYS A 159 -37.01 2.28 4.75
CA LYS A 159 -38.37 1.89 4.34
C LYS A 159 -38.45 1.05 3.07
N SER A 160 -38.69 -0.24 3.28
CA SER A 160 -39.43 -1.11 2.36
C SER A 160 -40.66 -0.37 1.84
N LYS A 161 -40.62 0.08 0.59
CA LYS A 161 -41.83 0.50 -0.13
C LYS A 161 -42.63 -0.75 -0.44
N SER A 162 -43.64 -1.00 0.37
CA SER A 162 -44.77 -1.86 0.05
C SER A 162 -45.33 -1.45 -1.31
N LYS A 163 -45.36 -2.39 -2.24
CA LYS A 163 -46.03 -2.28 -3.52
C LYS A 163 -47.55 -2.25 -3.22
N PRO A 164 -48.32 -1.23 -3.62
CA PRO A 164 -49.77 -1.38 -3.63
C PRO A 164 -50.14 -2.37 -4.74
N ALA A 165 -50.97 -3.34 -4.39
CA ALA A 165 -51.64 -4.21 -5.33
C ALA A 165 -52.89 -3.49 -5.83
N ASP A 166 -52.97 -3.29 -7.14
CA ASP A 166 -54.19 -3.31 -7.96
C ASP A 166 -53.77 -3.56 -9.41
#